data_AF-A0A2E0ZEL9-F1
#
_entry.id   AF-A0A2E0ZEL9-F1
#
_cell.length_a   1.000
_cell.length_b   1.000
_cell.length_c   1.000
_cell.angle_alpha   90.00
_cell.angle_beta   90.00
_cell.angle_gamma   90.00
#
_symmetry.space_group_name_H-M   'P 1'
#
loop_
_entity.id
_entity.type
_entity.pdbx_description
1 polymer ?
#
loop_
_entity_poly.entity_id
_entity_poly.type
_entity_poly.pdbx_seq_one_letter_code
_entity_poly.pdbx_strand_id
1 'polypeptide(L)' 'MPTVLQDGPYYFVFFSSDQGEPAHIHVKRDRSIAKFWLSPVSLAKNRGFKEHELRDIARRVIKHESVLLEAWHEYFSS' A
#
# COMPACT_ATOMS: atom_id res chain seq x y z
N MET A 1 8.86 3.90 -9.55
CA MET A 1 7.73 4.08 -8.60
C MET A 1 6.62 4.83 -9.31
N PRO A 2 5.67 4.14 -9.93
CA PRO A 2 4.38 4.77 -10.19
C PRO A 2 3.69 5.01 -8.84
N THR A 3 3.17 6.23 -8.66
CA THR A 3 2.18 6.48 -7.60
C THR A 3 0.85 5.95 -8.14
N VAL A 4 0.31 4.93 -7.50
CA VAL A 4 -0.96 4.29 -7.88
C VAL A 4 -2.14 5.18 -7.50
N LEU A 5 -2.08 5.74 -6.30
CA LEU A 5 -3.14 6.55 -5.72
C LEU A 5 -2.55 7.53 -4.70
N GLN A 6 -3.19 8.69 -4.55
CA GLN A 6 -2.97 9.59 -3.43
C GLN A 6 -4.30 9.82 -2.71
N ASP A 7 -4.32 9.65 -1.39
CA ASP A 7 -5.49 9.95 -0.55
C ASP A 7 -5.05 10.79 0.66
N GLY A 8 -5.31 12.09 0.58
CA GLY A 8 -4.81 13.09 1.53
C GLY A 8 -3.28 13.13 1.54
N PRO A 9 -2.63 12.99 2.71
CA PRO A 9 -1.17 13.04 2.80
C PRO A 9 -0.49 11.69 2.47
N TYR A 10 -1.26 10.65 2.16
CA TYR A 10 -0.75 9.30 1.96
C TYR A 10 -0.60 8.96 0.47
N TYR A 11 0.59 8.50 0.09
CA TYR A 11 0.90 8.06 -1.26
C TYR A 11 0.97 6.53 -1.30
N PHE A 12 0.20 5.92 -2.18
CA PHE A 12 0.15 4.48 -2.41
C PHE A 12 1.03 4.14 -3.60
N VAL A 13 2.04 3.29 -3.38
CA VAL A 13 3.12 3.06 -4.34
C VAL A 13 3.51 1.59 -4.40
N PHE A 14 3.95 1.15 -5.57
CA PHE A 14 4.68 -0.11 -5.76
C PHE A 14 6.16 0.17 -5.99
N PHE A 15 7.03 -0.73 -5.50
CA PHE A 15 8.42 -0.76 -5.89
C PHE A 15 8.64 -1.84 -6.95
N SER A 16 9.50 -1.58 -7.93
CA SER A 16 9.82 -2.59 -8.96
C SER A 16 10.44 -3.87 -8.37
N SER A 17 11.04 -3.78 -7.19
CA SER A 17 11.58 -4.92 -6.43
C SER A 17 10.52 -5.82 -5.81
N ASP A 18 9.24 -5.41 -5.81
CA ASP A 18 8.16 -6.16 -5.17
C ASP A 18 7.69 -7.36 -6.04
N GLN A 19 8.26 -7.52 -7.24
CA GLN A 19 7.96 -8.63 -8.14
C GLN A 19 8.23 -9.98 -7.47
N GLY A 20 7.28 -10.92 -7.58
CA GLY A 20 7.36 -12.26 -6.99
C GLY A 20 6.82 -12.36 -5.57
N GLU A 21 6.41 -11.26 -4.95
CA GLU A 21 5.67 -11.28 -3.69
C GLU A 21 4.14 -11.34 -3.90
N PRO A 22 3.35 -11.74 -2.89
CA PRO A 22 1.90 -11.58 -2.92
C PRO A 22 1.47 -10.11 -3.05
N ALA A 23 0.24 -9.88 -3.52
CA ALA A 23 -0.26 -8.51 -3.76
C ALA A 23 -0.24 -7.65 -2.50
N HIS A 24 0.46 -6.52 -2.57
CA HIS A 24 0.62 -5.58 -1.47
C HIS A 24 0.81 -4.15 -1.95
N ILE A 25 0.64 -3.21 -1.03
CA ILE A 25 0.84 -1.79 -1.29
C ILE A 25 1.74 -1.17 -0.23
N HIS A 26 2.61 -0.27 -0.67
CA HIS A 26 3.33 0.62 0.24
C HIS A 26 2.58 1.94 0.39
N VAL A 27 2.39 2.38 1.63
CA VAL A 27 1.79 3.67 1.96
C VAL A 27 2.86 4.57 2.56
N LYS A 28 3.16 5.69 1.91
CA LYS A 28 4.20 6.64 2.32
C LYS A 28 3.59 7.97 2.79
N ARG A 29 4.22 8.56 3.81
CA ARG A 29 4.02 9.96 4.22
C ARG A 29 5.30 10.46 4.87
N ASP A 30 5.83 11.59 4.42
CA ASP A 30 7.09 12.17 4.91
C ASP A 30 8.25 11.15 4.93
N ARG A 31 8.79 10.86 6.12
CA ARG A 31 9.85 9.86 6.36
C ARG A 31 9.31 8.49 6.76
N SER A 32 7.98 8.33 6.79
CA SER A 32 7.29 7.12 7.24
C SER A 32 6.78 6.30 6.05
N ILE A 33 6.83 4.98 6.22
CA ILE A 33 6.34 4.02 5.24
C ILE A 33 5.75 2.80 5.94
N ALA A 34 4.58 2.37 5.48
CA ALA A 34 3.95 1.11 5.86
C ALA A 34 3.75 0.24 4.62
N LYS A 35 3.70 -1.07 4.83
CA LYS A 35 3.37 -2.08 3.83
C LYS A 35 2.14 -2.84 4.30
N PHE A 36 1.15 -2.96 3.42
CA PHE A 36 -0.06 -3.73 3.67
C PHE A 36 -0.23 -4.78 2.60
N TRP A 37 -0.51 -6.03 3.00
CA TRP A 37 -1.05 -7.02 2.09
C TRP A 37 -2.44 -6.57 1.63
N LEU A 38 -2.84 -6.95 0.42
CA LEU A 38 -4.16 -6.62 -0.14
C LEU A 38 -5.15 -7.79 -0.10
N SER A 39 -4.71 -9.01 0.23
CA SER A 39 -5.62 -10.17 0.32
C SER A 39 -5.18 -11.15 1.41
N PRO A 40 -5.80 -11.12 2.61
CA PRO A 40 -6.66 -10.05 3.13
C PRO A 40 -5.86 -8.80 3.51
N VAL A 41 -6.53 -7.64 3.59
CA VAL A 41 -5.88 -6.39 4.02
C VAL A 41 -5.33 -6.51 5.44
N SER A 42 -4.02 -6.48 5.56
CA SER A 42 -3.31 -6.62 6.84
C SER A 42 -1.96 -5.93 6.82
N LEU A 43 -1.54 -5.41 7.98
CA LEU A 43 -0.25 -4.75 8.11
C LEU A 43 0.88 -5.77 8.04
N ALA A 44 1.77 -5.63 7.06
CA ALA A 44 2.95 -6.47 6.89
C ALA A 44 4.19 -5.86 7.56
N LYS A 45 4.36 -4.54 7.42
CA LYS A 45 5.51 -3.82 7.96
C LYS A 45 5.16 -2.37 8.22
N ASN A 46 5.67 -1.81 9.31
CA ASN A 46 5.57 -0.40 9.62
C ASN A 46 6.96 0.18 9.91
N ARG A 47 7.26 1.34 9.35
CA ARG A 47 8.41 2.17 9.68
C ARG A 47 7.95 3.62 9.85
N GLY A 48 7.77 4.03 11.10
CA GLY A 48 7.59 5.45 11.47
C GLY A 48 6.14 5.92 11.66
N PHE A 49 5.12 5.11 11.38
CA PHE A 49 3.74 5.47 11.73
C PHE A 49 3.41 5.04 13.16
N LYS A 50 2.61 5.85 13.85
CA LYS A 50 2.00 5.48 15.13
C LYS A 50 0.81 4.57 14.92
N GLU A 51 0.40 3.85 15.96
CA GLU A 51 -0.68 2.86 15.86
C GLU A 51 -2.02 3.44 15.38
N HIS A 52 -2.41 4.63 15.86
CA HIS A 52 -3.65 5.27 15.40
C HIS A 52 -3.59 5.63 13.91
N GLU A 53 -2.43 6.05 13.42
CA GLU A 53 -2.22 6.36 12.01
C GLU A 53 -2.27 5.10 11.15
N LEU A 54 -1.71 3.99 11.64
CA LEU A 54 -1.81 2.70 10.96
C LEU A 54 -3.26 2.22 10.83
N ARG A 55 -4.11 2.46 11.84
CA ARG A 55 -5.54 2.15 11.77
C ARG A 55 -6.23 3.02 10.71
N ASP A 56 -5.89 4.30 10.62
CA ASP A 56 -6.43 5.19 9.58
C ASP A 56 -5.95 4.81 8.19
N ILE A 57 -4.68 4.44 8.04
CA ILE A 57 -4.12 3.94 6.79
C ILE A 57 -4.82 2.63 6.39
N ALA A 58 -4.99 1.68 7.32
CA ALA A 58 -5.66 0.41 7.05
C ALA A 58 -7.09 0.63 6.52
N ARG A 59 -7.87 1.55 7.11
CA ARG A 59 -9.19 1.92 6.59
C ARG A 59 -9.14 2.44 5.15
N ARG A 60 -8.12 3.22 4.81
CA ARG A 60 -7.93 3.74 3.45
C ARG A 60 -7.50 2.64 2.48
N VAL A 61 -6.63 1.72 2.90
CA VAL A 61 -6.24 0.56 2.09
C VAL A 61 -7.47 -0.31 1.79
N ILE A 62 -8.29 -0.61 2.82
CA ILE A 62 -9.55 -1.36 2.64
C ILE A 62 -10.50 -0.64 1.68
N LYS A 63 -10.67 0.68 1.85
CA LYS A 63 -11.54 1.49 0.98
C LYS A 63 -11.14 1.38 -0.50
N HIS A 64 -9.86 1.24 -0.79
CA HIS A 64 -9.31 1.22 -2.15
C HIS A 64 -8.78 -0.16 -2.57
N GLU A 65 -9.11 -1.22 -1.83
CA GLU A 65 -8.53 -2.56 -1.99
C GLU A 65 -8.65 -3.08 -3.43
N SER A 66 -9.84 -2.96 -4.03
CA SER A 66 -10.09 -3.42 -5.41
C SER A 66 -9.21 -2.70 -6.43
N VAL A 67 -9.14 -1.37 -6.36
CA VAL A 67 -8.32 -0.54 -7.26
C VAL A 67 -6.83 -0.86 -7.11
N LEU A 68 -6.37 -1.08 -5.88
CA LEU A 68 -4.98 -1.42 -5.60
C LEU A 68 -4.62 -2.83 -6.10
N LEU A 69 -5.54 -3.80 -5.99
CA LEU A 69 -5.38 -5.14 -6.54
C LEU A 69 -5.34 -5.13 -8.07
N GLU A 70 -6.26 -4.41 -8.72
CA GLU A 70 -6.27 -4.24 -10.18
C GLU A 70 -4.94 -3.65 -10.67
N ALA A 71 -4.50 -2.54 -10.07
CA ALA A 71 -3.23 -1.91 -10.40
C ALA A 71 -2.01 -2.82 -10.15
N TRP A 72 -2.05 -3.67 -9.12
CA TRP A 72 -1.00 -4.66 -8.86
C TRP A 72 -0.90 -5.67 -10.01
N HIS A 73 -2.03 -6.21 -10.46
CA HIS A 73 -2.06 -7.17 -11.55
C HIS A 73 -1.61 -6.54 -12.87
N GLU A 74 -2.05 -5.33 -13.19
CA GLU A 74 -1.61 -4.61 -14.39
C GLU A 74 -0.09 -4.36 -14.39
N TYR A 75 0.49 -4.02 -13.23
CA TYR A 75 1.89 -3.66 -13.14
C TYR A 75 2.84 -4.88 -13.08
N PHE A 76 2.47 -5.98 -12.43
CA PHE A 76 3.36 -7.13 -12.19
C PHE A 76 2.99 -8.41 -12.95
N SER A 77 1.82 -8.48 -13.59
CA SER A 77 1.38 -9.68 -14.33
C SER A 77 1.53 -9.53 -15.86
N SER A 78 2.31 -8.56 -16.34
CA SER A 78 2.76 -8.47 -17.75
C SER A 78 4.07 -9.22 -17.98
#